data_AF-A0A9W7IYR3-F1
#
_entry.id   AF-A0A9W7IYR3-F1
#
_cell.length_a   1.000
_cell.length_b   1.000
_cell.length_c   1.000
_cell.angle_alpha   90.00
_cell.angle_beta   90.00
_cell.angle_gamma   90.00
#
_symmetry.space_group_name_H-M   'P 1'
#
loop_
_entity.id
_entity.type
_entity.pdbx_description
1 polymer ?
#
loop_
_entity_poly.entity_id
_entity_poly.type
_entity_poly.pdbx_seq_one_letter_code
_entity_poly.pdbx_strand_id
1 'polypeptide(L)'
;MAGVIGAFWGTRVLEIVKKHDSGGLVWKRIKLTSTRKANAKKRLRRVWQNEAVLRACSEPPPSKATDVASVEKDVEQLNGQ
;
A
#
# COMPACT_ATOMS: atom_id res chain seq x y z
N MET A 1 51.93 12.60 46.31
CA MET A 1 50.70 13.09 45.64
C MET A 1 50.76 12.70 44.16
N ALA A 2 50.62 11.40 43.85
CA ALA A 2 50.85 10.84 42.51
C ALA A 2 49.60 10.12 41.99
N GLY A 3 48.46 10.83 41.94
CA GLY A 3 47.15 10.23 41.64
C GLY A 3 46.30 10.95 40.59
N VAL A 4 46.76 12.06 40.02
CA VAL A 4 45.88 12.93 39.19
C VAL A 4 46.16 12.83 37.68
N ILE A 5 47.34 12.35 37.27
CA ILE A 5 47.76 12.38 35.86
C ILE A 5 47.17 11.21 35.03
N GLY A 6 46.78 10.10 35.67
CA GLY A 6 46.20 8.92 35.00
C GLY A 6 44.68 8.92 34.86
N ALA A 7 43.96 9.70 35.67
CA ALA A 7 42.50 9.69 35.71
C ALA A 7 41.84 10.40 34.51
N PHE A 8 42.57 11.27 33.81
CA PHE A 8 42.05 12.05 32.68
C PHE A 8 42.25 11.37 31.30
N TRP A 9 43.00 10.27 31.22
CA TRP A 9 43.17 9.52 29.95
C TRP A 9 42.07 8.47 29.73
N GLY A 10 41.55 7.86 30.79
CA GLY A 10 40.46 6.88 30.72
C GLY A 10 39.07 7.49 30.45
N THR A 11 38.86 8.75 30.81
CA THR A 11 37.58 9.45 30.60
C THR A 11 37.39 9.90 29.16
N ARG A 12 38.48 10.19 28.43
CA ARG A 12 38.41 10.58 27.01
C ARG A 12 37.97 9.45 26.08
N VAL A 13 38.28 8.19 26.40
CA VAL A 13 37.80 7.04 25.60
C VAL A 13 36.28 6.90 25.73
N LEU A 14 35.73 7.09 26.94
CA LEU A 14 34.28 7.15 27.15
C LEU A 14 33.66 8.40 26.52
N GLU A 15 34.38 9.52 26.44
CA GLU A 15 33.96 10.72 25.72
C GLU A 15 33.92 10.51 24.19
N ILE A 16 34.87 9.76 23.62
CA ILE A 16 34.88 9.36 22.20
C ILE A 16 33.76 8.36 21.91
N VAL A 17 33.50 7.42 22.84
CA VAL A 17 32.37 6.48 22.74
C VAL A 17 31.02 7.17 22.92
N LYS A 18 30.97 8.28 23.67
CA LYS A 18 29.73 9.01 23.98
C LYS A 18 29.48 10.27 23.12
N LYS A 19 30.47 10.74 22.36
CA LYS A 19 30.31 11.77 21.31
C LYS A 19 30.10 11.18 19.93
N HIS A 20 29.23 10.17 19.86
CA HIS A 20 28.49 9.94 18.64
C HIS A 20 27.09 10.54 18.79
N ASP A 21 27.03 11.87 18.90
CA ASP A 21 25.83 12.66 18.53
C ASP A 21 25.50 12.56 17.03
N SER A 22 26.21 11.69 16.33
CA SER A 22 25.81 11.18 15.04
C SER A 22 24.68 10.19 15.26
N GLY A 23 23.46 10.68 15.02
CA GLY A 23 22.17 10.02 15.25
C GLY A 23 22.24 8.50 15.07
N GLY A 24 22.39 7.80 16.19
CA GLY A 24 22.75 6.37 16.32
C GLY A 24 21.74 5.37 15.74
N LEU A 25 20.78 5.86 14.96
CA LEU A 25 19.97 5.09 14.02
C LEU A 25 19.67 6.02 12.83
N VAL A 26 20.44 5.90 11.76
CA VAL A 26 20.19 6.68 10.54
C VAL A 26 18.93 6.14 9.89
N TRP A 27 17.82 6.88 10.01
CA TRP A 27 16.59 6.62 9.29
C TRP A 27 16.83 6.83 7.80
N LYS A 28 17.22 5.75 7.11
CA LYS A 28 17.60 5.81 5.70
C LYS A 28 16.40 6.26 4.85
N ARG A 29 16.46 7.49 4.36
CA ARG A 29 15.47 8.04 3.42
C ARG A 29 15.65 7.36 2.06
N ILE A 30 14.84 6.34 1.79
CA ILE A 30 14.89 5.62 0.51
C ILE A 30 14.29 6.52 -0.59
N LYS A 31 15.05 6.73 -1.67
CA LYS A 31 14.58 7.49 -2.84
C LYS A 31 13.44 6.74 -3.54
N LEU A 32 12.58 7.49 -4.21
CA LEU A 32 11.53 6.92 -5.04
C LEU A 32 12.13 6.38 -6.35
N THR A 33 12.55 5.11 -6.34
CA THR A 33 13.09 4.41 -7.51
C THR A 33 11.98 4.04 -8.51
N SER A 34 12.36 3.77 -9.77
CA SER A 34 11.43 3.38 -10.84
C SER A 34 10.53 2.19 -10.46
N THR A 35 11.10 1.14 -9.88
CA THR A 35 10.34 -0.03 -9.40
C THR A 35 9.31 0.34 -8.34
N ARG A 36 9.65 1.25 -7.42
CA ARG A 36 8.73 1.73 -6.38
C ARG A 36 7.59 2.56 -6.99
N LYS A 37 7.88 3.38 -8.01
CA LYS A 37 6.85 4.11 -8.79
C LYS A 37 5.90 3.13 -9.50
N ALA A 38 6.41 2.06 -10.09
CA ALA A 38 5.59 1.04 -10.75
C ALA A 38 4.65 0.34 -9.76
N ASN A 39 5.13 0.03 -8.54
CA ASN A 39 4.27 -0.54 -7.50
C ASN A 39 3.16 0.44 -7.06
N ALA A 40 3.49 1.73 -6.92
CA ALA A 40 2.49 2.76 -6.63
C ALA A 40 1.42 2.84 -7.72
N LYS A 41 1.82 2.84 -9.01
CA LYS A 41 0.87 2.82 -10.15
C LYS A 41 0.00 1.56 -10.15
N LYS A 42 0.52 0.40 -9.72
CA LYS A 42 -0.28 -0.83 -9.57
C LYS A 42 -1.31 -0.69 -8.45
N ARG A 43 -0.94 -0.11 -7.31
CA ARG A 43 -1.87 0.13 -6.19
C ARG A 43 -2.99 1.10 -6.58
N LEU A 44 -2.65 2.21 -7.23
CA LEU A 44 -3.63 3.18 -7.71
C LEU A 44 -4.65 2.56 -8.68
N ARG A 45 -4.18 1.77 -9.66
CA ARG A 45 -5.08 1.08 -10.59
C ARG A 45 -6.04 0.10 -9.90
N ARG A 46 -5.56 -0.61 -8.87
CA ARG A 46 -6.42 -1.52 -8.09
C ARG A 46 -7.51 -0.76 -7.33
N VAL A 47 -7.15 0.37 -6.72
CA VAL A 47 -8.13 1.22 -6.01
C VAL A 47 -9.17 1.74 -7.00
N TRP A 48 -8.77 2.22 -8.17
CA TRP A 48 -9.73 2.66 -9.19
C TRP A 48 -10.64 1.56 -9.70
N GLN A 49 -10.13 0.34 -9.89
CA GLN A 49 -10.99 -0.80 -10.24
C GLN A 49 -11.99 -1.10 -9.13
N ASN A 50 -11.55 -1.12 -7.88
CA ASN A 50 -12.44 -1.35 -6.74
C ASN A 50 -13.51 -0.24 -6.63
N GLU A 51 -13.11 1.02 -6.78
CA GLU A 51 -14.03 2.15 -6.77
C GLU A 51 -15.02 2.09 -7.94
N ALA A 52 -14.57 1.71 -9.14
CA ALA A 52 -15.46 1.55 -10.30
C ALA A 52 -16.48 0.43 -10.08
N VAL A 53 -16.06 -0.71 -9.51
CA VAL A 53 -16.97 -1.82 -9.18
C VAL A 53 -17.97 -1.39 -8.12
N LEU A 54 -17.52 -0.74 -7.03
CA LEU A 54 -18.43 -0.27 -5.98
C LEU A 54 -19.43 0.77 -6.49
N ARG A 55 -18.99 1.68 -7.37
CA ARG A 55 -19.88 2.65 -8.01
C ARG A 55 -20.90 1.95 -8.92
N ALA A 56 -20.46 1.00 -9.75
CA ALA A 56 -21.35 0.22 -10.61
C ALA A 56 -22.38 -0.60 -9.80
N CYS A 57 -22.00 -1.11 -8.62
CA CYS A 57 -22.92 -1.80 -7.72
C CYS A 57 -23.85 -0.87 -6.92
N SER A 58 -23.53 0.43 -6.84
CA SER A 58 -24.39 1.44 -6.17
C SER A 58 -25.45 2.04 -7.09
N GLU A 59 -25.25 1.95 -8.41
CA GLU A 59 -26.29 2.29 -9.39
C GLU A 59 -27.31 1.14 -9.45
N PRO A 60 -28.63 1.43 -9.49
CA PRO A 60 -29.62 0.39 -9.72
C PRO A 60 -29.28 -0.29 -11.06
N PRO A 61 -29.37 -1.64 -11.15
CA PRO A 61 -28.98 -2.35 -12.35
C PRO A 61 -29.72 -1.74 -13.56
N PRO A 62 -29.04 -1.46 -14.68
CA PRO A 62 -29.71 -0.96 -15.87
C PRO A 62 -30.79 -1.97 -16.22
N SER A 63 -32.03 -1.50 -16.38
CA SER A 63 -33.21 -2.27 -16.73
C SER A 63 -33.05 -2.90 -18.13
N LYS A 64 -32.24 -3.94 -18.21
CA LYS A 64 -32.10 -4.88 -19.32
C LYS A 64 -31.80 -6.27 -18.76
N ALA A 65 -32.68 -6.70 -17.87
CA ALA A 65 -32.86 -8.10 -17.50
C ALA A 65 -34.17 -8.65 -18.10
N THR A 66 -34.51 -8.21 -19.32
CA THR A 66 -35.68 -8.66 -20.08
C THR A 66 -35.29 -9.22 -21.43
N ASP A 67 -34.28 -10.10 -21.47
CA ASP A 67 -34.04 -10.97 -22.63
C ASP A 67 -33.89 -12.46 -22.25
N VAL A 68 -33.94 -12.79 -20.95
CA VAL A 68 -33.91 -14.20 -20.50
C VAL A 68 -35.32 -14.69 -20.09
N ALA A 69 -36.25 -13.77 -19.77
CA ALA A 69 -37.63 -14.10 -19.43
C ALA A 69 -38.59 -14.15 -20.65
N SER A 70 -38.15 -13.64 -21.81
CA SER A 70 -38.90 -13.70 -23.07
C SER A 70 -38.73 -15.04 -23.79
N VAL A 71 -37.52 -15.61 -23.75
CA VAL A 71 -37.22 -16.90 -24.40
C VAL A 71 -38.05 -18.06 -23.80
N GLU A 72 -38.37 -18.01 -22.51
CA GLU A 72 -39.14 -19.09 -21.85
C GLU A 72 -40.63 -19.09 -22.25
N LYS A 73 -41.20 -17.92 -22.57
CA LYS A 73 -42.60 -17.82 -23.04
C LYS A 73 -42.75 -18.19 -24.51
N ASP A 74 -41.73 -17.97 -25.33
CA ASP A 74 -41.77 -18.29 -26.77
C ASP A 74 -41.63 -19.80 -27.02
N VAL A 75 -40.95 -20.54 -26.15
CA VAL A 75 -40.79 -22.01 -26.25
C VAL A 75 -42.07 -22.76 -25.83
N GLU A 76 -42.81 -22.27 -24.83
CA GLU A 76 -44.08 -22.88 -24.41
C GLU A 76 -45.22 -22.66 -25.43
N GLN A 77 -45.22 -21.56 -26.17
CA GLN A 77 -46.24 -21.28 -27.20
C GLN A 77 -46.04 -22.10 -28.49
N LEU A 78 -44.82 -22.53 -28.80
CA LEU A 78 -44.52 -23.34 -29.99
C LEU A 78 -44.76 -24.85 -29.80
N ASN A 79 -44.88 -25.33 -28.56
CA ASN A 79 -45.09 -26.74 -28.26
C ASN A 79 -46.55 -27.05 -27.85
N GLY A 80 -47.45 -26.07 -27.98
CA GLY A 80 -48.86 -26.14 -27.60
C GLY A 80 -49.86 -25.91 -28.73
N GLN A 81 -49.43 -26.01 -29.99
CA GLN A 81 -50.33 -26.08 -31.17
C GLN A 81 -50.13 -27.39 -31.91
#